data_AF-A0A0C1G3F9-F1
#
_entry.id   AF-A0A0C1G3F9-F1
#
_cell.length_a   1.000
_cell.length_b   1.000
_cell.length_c   1.000
_cell.angle_alpha   90.00
_cell.angle_beta   90.00
_cell.angle_gamma   90.00
#
_symmetry.space_group_name_H-M   'P 1'
#
loop_
_entity.id
_entity.type
_entity.pdbx_description
1 polymer ?
#
loop_
_entity_poly.entity_id
_entity_poly.type
_entity_poly.pdbx_seq_one_letter_code
_entity_poly.pdbx_strand_id
1 'polypeptide(L)'
;MNQSEKPIIPQENMTLYQRQLCGQRFKDQVIKGLNPLLKGTGWKRKSAWVFKVDGDWYLTAFITGGTTPDGMENLINVELGIKPMAVDPIYWKATGLSDNIKKPPSFRSNAAFKMPALPMAKQTWDKNLTDVEQASTDIFNAITGMAGAAIKAIKSKTYSELVSEHENADRYQTLFWCSLIAEGKGSTALEKMRAHYFKDGQEPDAQSQAAEILEGFRSVIEGKDAAHGRHLTTDIYGNQKIP
;
A
#
# COMPACT_ATOMS: atom_id res chain seq x y z
N MET A 1 7.38 22.67 35.72
CA MET A 1 8.68 22.15 35.24
C MET A 1 8.58 22.02 33.73
N ASN A 2 9.30 22.85 32.97
CA ASN A 2 9.41 22.69 31.52
C ASN A 2 10.13 21.36 31.26
N GLN A 3 9.43 20.36 30.72
CA GLN A 3 10.13 19.24 30.10
C GLN A 3 10.88 19.83 28.91
N SER A 4 12.21 19.94 29.01
CA SER A 4 13.05 20.27 27.86
C SER A 4 12.64 19.38 26.69
N GLU A 5 12.28 19.97 25.56
CA GLU A 5 11.90 19.19 24.39
C GLU A 5 12.99 18.16 24.07
N LYS A 6 12.57 16.90 23.92
CA LYS A 6 13.51 15.81 23.66
C LYS A 6 14.17 16.06 22.30
N PRO A 7 15.49 15.82 22.16
CA PRO A 7 16.20 16.10 20.93
C PRO A 7 15.63 15.27 19.77
N ILE A 8 15.63 15.92 18.60
CA ILE A 8 15.24 15.34 17.30
C ILE A 8 16.43 15.20 16.34
N ILE A 9 17.58 15.79 16.70
CA ILE A 9 18.83 15.68 15.94
C ILE A 9 19.79 14.79 16.73
N PRO A 10 20.32 13.71 16.13
CA PRO A 10 21.35 12.89 16.76
C PRO A 10 22.60 13.70 17.12
N GLN A 11 23.25 13.34 18.23
CA GLN A 11 24.53 13.93 18.66
C GLN A 11 25.57 12.85 18.93
N GLU A 12 26.86 13.18 18.77
CA GLU A 12 27.97 12.23 18.96
C GLU A 12 28.03 11.66 20.38
N ASN A 13 27.69 12.46 21.39
CA ASN A 13 27.67 12.02 22.79
C ASN A 13 26.49 11.08 23.16
N MET A 14 25.55 10.84 22.23
CA MET A 14 24.42 9.95 22.44
C MET A 14 24.76 8.50 22.10
N THR A 15 24.11 7.55 22.78
CA THR A 15 24.12 6.13 22.38
C THR A 15 23.34 5.93 21.07
N LEU A 16 23.61 4.83 20.35
CA LEU A 16 22.88 4.50 19.13
C LEU A 16 21.36 4.47 19.35
N TYR A 17 20.89 3.89 20.45
CA TYR A 17 19.47 3.86 20.79
C TYR A 17 18.89 5.27 20.98
N GLN A 18 19.61 6.17 21.67
CA GLN A 18 19.18 7.56 21.83
C GLN A 18 19.11 8.31 20.49
N ARG A 19 20.07 8.06 19.60
CA ARG A 19 20.09 8.62 18.24
C ARG A 19 18.92 8.11 17.40
N GLN A 20 18.62 6.81 17.43
CA GLN A 20 17.45 6.23 16.77
C GLN A 20 16.13 6.87 17.26
N LEU A 21 16.03 7.15 18.56
CA LEU A 21 14.88 7.88 19.11
C LEU A 21 14.79 9.32 18.61
N CYS A 22 15.91 9.98 18.30
CA CYS A 22 15.91 11.31 17.68
C CYS A 22 15.26 11.23 16.29
N GLY A 23 15.69 10.30 15.44
CA GLY A 23 15.11 10.10 14.11
C GLY A 23 13.63 9.71 14.11
N GLN A 24 13.21 8.86 15.05
CA GLN A 24 11.79 8.55 15.23
C GLN A 24 10.98 9.80 15.60
N ARG A 25 11.47 10.64 16.52
CA ARG A 25 10.79 11.89 16.91
C ARG A 25 10.78 12.89 15.77
N PHE A 26 11.89 13.05 15.03
CA PHE A 26 11.98 13.92 13.87
C PHE A 26 10.91 13.54 12.84
N LYS A 27 10.84 12.26 12.45
CA LYS A 27 9.80 11.74 11.57
C LYS A 27 8.40 12.05 12.09
N ASP A 28 8.12 11.81 13.37
CA ASP A 28 6.79 12.05 13.94
C ASP A 28 6.41 13.55 13.92
N GLN A 29 7.39 14.44 14.10
CA GLN A 29 7.19 15.89 13.98
C GLN A 29 6.95 16.30 12.53
N VAL A 30 7.72 15.78 11.57
CA VAL A 30 7.53 16.01 10.13
C VAL A 30 6.15 15.54 9.67
N ILE A 31 5.72 14.33 10.06
CA ILE A 31 4.39 13.80 9.75
C ILE A 31 3.28 14.71 10.33
N LYS A 32 3.49 15.33 11.49
CA LYS A 32 2.57 16.33 12.05
C LYS A 32 2.59 17.64 11.26
N GLY A 33 3.78 18.08 10.83
CA GLY A 33 4.00 19.27 10.00
C GLY A 33 3.30 19.21 8.64
N LEU A 34 2.97 18.02 8.14
CA LEU A 34 2.13 17.86 6.95
C LEU A 34 0.69 18.36 7.14
N ASN A 35 0.10 18.29 8.35
CA ASN A 35 -1.33 18.59 8.55
C ASN A 35 -1.78 19.95 7.98
N PRO A 36 -1.08 21.09 8.22
CA PRO A 36 -1.42 22.36 7.58
C PRO A 36 -1.32 22.32 6.05
N LEU A 37 -0.28 21.67 5.50
CA LEU A 37 -0.03 21.57 4.05
C LEU A 37 -1.12 20.76 3.31
N LEU A 38 -1.72 19.77 3.98
CA LEU A 38 -2.76 18.93 3.38
C LEU A 38 -4.12 19.65 3.26
N LYS A 39 -4.36 20.73 4.01
CA LYS A 39 -5.68 21.41 4.05
C LYS A 39 -6.10 21.90 2.66
N GLY A 40 -7.33 21.59 2.27
CA GLY A 40 -7.90 22.03 0.98
C GLY A 40 -7.37 21.30 -0.26
N THR A 41 -6.38 20.40 -0.13
CA THR A 41 -5.75 19.73 -1.29
C THR A 41 -6.45 18.41 -1.70
N GLY A 42 -7.39 17.95 -0.87
CA GLY A 42 -8.01 16.63 -0.97
C GLY A 42 -7.18 15.49 -0.39
N TRP A 43 -5.89 15.71 -0.11
CA TRP A 43 -5.07 14.77 0.65
C TRP A 43 -5.46 14.76 2.12
N LYS A 44 -5.42 13.57 2.72
CA LYS A 44 -5.73 13.31 4.12
C LYS A 44 -4.62 12.47 4.73
N ARG A 45 -4.54 12.44 6.06
CA ARG A 45 -3.53 11.67 6.78
C ARG A 45 -4.16 10.80 7.86
N LYS A 46 -3.60 9.60 8.05
CA LYS A 46 -3.88 8.74 9.20
C LYS A 46 -2.59 8.02 9.61
N SER A 47 -2.09 8.31 10.81
CA SER A 47 -0.77 7.83 11.24
C SER A 47 0.32 8.27 10.24
N ALA A 48 1.17 7.35 9.79
CA ALA A 48 2.22 7.60 8.81
C ALA A 48 1.76 7.48 7.34
N TRP A 49 0.46 7.31 7.11
CA TRP A 49 -0.12 7.26 5.76
C TRP A 49 -0.71 8.61 5.37
N VAL A 50 -0.33 9.09 4.20
CA VAL A 50 -0.99 10.21 3.50
C VAL A 50 -1.73 9.63 2.31
N PHE A 51 -3.01 9.95 2.12
CA PHE A 51 -3.83 9.32 1.08
C PHE A 51 -4.80 10.31 0.45
N LYS A 52 -5.19 10.02 -0.78
CA LYS A 52 -6.18 10.79 -1.55
C LYS A 52 -7.05 9.86 -2.37
N VAL A 53 -8.34 10.17 -2.43
CA VAL A 53 -9.25 9.58 -3.41
C VAL A 53 -9.40 10.62 -4.52
N ASP A 54 -9.13 10.20 -5.76
CA ASP A 54 -9.22 11.04 -6.95
C ASP A 54 -9.99 10.29 -8.04
N GLY A 55 -11.29 10.58 -8.15
CA GLY A 55 -12.22 9.78 -8.95
C GLY A 55 -12.21 8.31 -8.53
N ASP A 56 -11.94 7.42 -9.49
CA ASP A 56 -11.87 5.98 -9.28
C ASP A 56 -10.54 5.49 -8.72
N TRP A 57 -9.63 6.39 -8.32
CA TRP A 57 -8.29 6.05 -7.90
C TRP A 57 -8.03 6.35 -6.43
N TYR A 58 -7.32 5.44 -5.78
CA TYR A 58 -6.80 5.59 -4.44
C TYR A 58 -5.29 5.77 -4.49
N LEU A 59 -4.82 6.95 -4.10
CA LEU A 59 -3.41 7.24 -3.94
C LEU A 59 -3.02 7.15 -2.47
N THR A 60 -1.86 6.59 -2.19
CA THR A 60 -1.34 6.44 -0.84
C THR A 60 0.16 6.66 -0.82
N ALA A 61 0.65 7.41 0.15
CA ALA A 61 2.06 7.57 0.46
C ALA A 61 2.31 7.04 1.87
N PHE A 62 3.24 6.11 2.00
CA PHE A 62 3.70 5.60 3.29
C PHE A 62 5.01 6.27 3.68
N ILE A 63 5.02 6.92 4.83
CA ILE A 63 6.18 7.62 5.34
C ILE A 63 6.83 6.76 6.42
N THR A 64 8.06 6.31 6.18
CA THR A 64 8.90 5.66 7.19
C THR A 64 10.12 6.50 7.46
N GLY A 65 10.84 6.18 8.53
CA GLY A 65 12.01 6.96 8.92
C GLY A 65 12.56 6.55 10.26
N GLY A 66 13.71 7.12 10.58
CA GLY A 66 14.55 6.80 11.71
C GLY A 66 15.87 7.54 11.53
N THR A 67 16.98 6.82 11.66
CA THR A 67 18.32 7.34 11.38
C THR A 67 19.04 6.46 10.36
N THR A 68 20.14 6.96 9.81
CA THR A 68 21.15 6.16 9.12
C THR A 68 21.67 5.01 10.00
N PRO A 69 22.33 3.98 9.42
CA PRO A 69 22.81 2.81 10.18
C PRO A 69 23.74 3.15 11.35
N ASP A 70 24.55 4.20 11.23
CA ASP A 70 25.43 4.73 12.29
C ASP A 70 24.70 5.61 13.33
N GLY A 71 23.43 5.91 13.08
CA GLY A 71 22.58 6.76 13.91
C GLY A 71 22.83 8.24 13.75
N MET A 72 23.73 8.69 12.87
CA MET A 72 24.20 10.08 12.90
C MET A 72 23.30 11.06 12.14
N GLU A 73 22.60 10.59 11.10
CA GLU A 73 21.71 11.42 10.32
C GLU A 73 20.27 10.93 10.44
N ASN A 74 19.32 11.85 10.42
CA ASN A 74 17.91 11.50 10.29
C ASN A 74 17.66 10.92 8.89
N LEU A 75 16.75 9.96 8.80
CA LEU A 75 16.37 9.28 7.57
C LEU A 75 14.85 9.32 7.42
N ILE A 76 14.35 9.74 6.26
CA ILE A 76 12.94 9.63 5.87
C ILE A 76 12.83 8.95 4.51
N ASN A 77 11.91 8.00 4.40
CA ASN A 77 11.53 7.37 3.15
C ASN A 77 10.04 7.61 2.90
N VAL A 78 9.70 7.93 1.66
CA VAL A 78 8.32 8.04 1.20
C VAL A 78 8.14 7.10 0.02
N GLU A 79 7.18 6.20 0.13
CA GLU A 79 6.77 5.32 -0.97
C GLU A 79 5.34 5.66 -1.37
N LEU A 80 5.14 6.07 -2.63
CA LEU A 80 3.83 6.36 -3.19
C LEU A 80 3.33 5.15 -3.98
N GLY A 81 2.11 4.73 -3.69
CA GLY A 81 1.39 3.74 -4.47
C GLY A 81 0.02 4.24 -4.93
N ILE A 82 -0.50 3.60 -5.96
CA ILE A 82 -1.84 3.86 -6.52
C ILE A 82 -2.57 2.55 -6.74
N LYS A 83 -3.90 2.55 -6.59
CA LYS A 83 -4.78 1.43 -6.99
C LYS A 83 -6.18 1.93 -7.36
N PRO A 84 -6.94 1.21 -8.21
CA PRO A 84 -8.34 1.50 -8.43
C PRO A 84 -9.15 1.32 -7.13
N MET A 85 -10.17 2.13 -6.90
CA MET A 85 -11.09 2.01 -5.78
C MET A 85 -11.90 0.69 -5.81
N ALA A 86 -11.99 0.05 -6.98
CA ALA A 86 -12.68 -1.21 -7.19
C ALA A 86 -11.94 -2.44 -6.64
N VAL A 87 -10.60 -2.41 -6.51
CA VAL A 87 -9.84 -3.64 -6.16
C VAL A 87 -10.05 -4.11 -4.73
N ASP A 88 -10.16 -3.21 -3.73
CA ASP A 88 -10.46 -3.67 -2.35
C ASP A 88 -11.86 -4.28 -2.25
N PRO A 89 -12.95 -3.70 -2.80
CA PRO A 89 -14.26 -4.35 -2.82
C PRO A 89 -14.25 -5.73 -3.49
N ILE A 90 -13.57 -5.89 -4.62
CA ILE A 90 -13.43 -7.19 -5.29
C ILE A 90 -12.77 -8.20 -4.35
N TYR A 91 -11.62 -7.83 -3.77
CA TYR A 91 -10.91 -8.69 -2.83
C TYR A 91 -11.75 -9.01 -1.58
N TRP A 92 -12.38 -8.02 -0.97
CA TRP A 92 -13.20 -8.23 0.22
C TRP A 92 -14.39 -9.14 -0.05
N LYS A 93 -15.08 -8.98 -1.18
CA LYS A 93 -16.16 -9.90 -1.54
C LYS A 93 -15.65 -11.32 -1.81
N ALA A 94 -14.52 -11.44 -2.52
CA ALA A 94 -13.90 -12.72 -2.81
C ALA A 94 -13.42 -13.45 -1.55
N THR A 95 -13.24 -12.72 -0.45
CA THR A 95 -12.75 -13.25 0.84
C THR A 95 -13.82 -13.30 1.93
N GLY A 96 -15.10 -13.02 1.60
CA GLY A 96 -16.19 -13.00 2.58
C GLY A 96 -16.11 -11.84 3.58
N LEU A 97 -15.37 -10.78 3.26
CA LEU A 97 -15.15 -9.59 4.09
C LEU A 97 -15.96 -8.37 3.62
N SER A 98 -17.12 -8.57 2.99
CA SER A 98 -17.91 -7.50 2.37
C SER A 98 -18.30 -6.35 3.30
N ASP A 99 -18.38 -6.60 4.62
CA ASP A 99 -18.62 -5.53 5.59
C ASP A 99 -17.52 -4.46 5.62
N ASN A 100 -16.32 -4.76 5.14
CA ASN A 100 -15.25 -3.78 4.98
C ASN A 100 -15.58 -2.67 3.96
N ILE A 101 -16.50 -2.91 3.02
CA ILE A 101 -16.94 -1.92 2.03
C ILE A 101 -17.53 -0.67 2.70
N LYS A 102 -18.17 -0.83 3.88
CA LYS A 102 -18.78 0.26 4.65
C LYS A 102 -17.75 1.10 5.41
N LYS A 103 -16.47 0.71 5.43
CA LYS A 103 -15.41 1.41 6.17
C LYS A 103 -14.97 2.68 5.44
N PRO A 104 -14.49 3.71 6.15
CA PRO A 104 -14.04 4.95 5.52
C PRO A 104 -12.80 4.73 4.63
N PRO A 105 -12.51 5.59 3.64
CA PRO A 105 -11.37 5.43 2.73
C PRO A 105 -10.01 5.23 3.42
N SER A 106 -9.80 5.81 4.60
CA SER A 106 -8.57 5.61 5.39
C SER A 106 -8.32 4.15 5.80
N PHE A 107 -9.36 3.30 5.80
CA PHE A 107 -9.26 1.87 6.06
C PHE A 107 -8.42 1.17 4.99
N ARG A 108 -8.44 1.67 3.75
CA ARG A 108 -7.67 1.13 2.62
C ARG A 108 -6.16 1.37 2.73
N SER A 109 -5.69 2.18 3.68
CA SER A 109 -4.26 2.35 3.99
C SER A 109 -3.78 1.42 5.11
N ASN A 110 -4.62 1.08 6.09
CA ASN A 110 -4.14 0.48 7.35
C ASN A 110 -5.01 -0.68 7.89
N ALA A 111 -5.89 -1.25 7.08
CA ALA A 111 -6.64 -2.44 7.47
C ALA A 111 -5.80 -3.70 7.36
N ALA A 112 -6.06 -4.67 8.24
CA ALA A 112 -5.74 -6.06 7.94
C ALA A 112 -6.55 -6.47 6.70
N PHE A 113 -5.94 -7.24 5.79
CA PHE A 113 -6.62 -7.78 4.60
C PHE A 113 -7.14 -6.71 3.62
N LYS A 114 -6.40 -5.59 3.49
CA LYS A 114 -6.55 -4.67 2.36
C LYS A 114 -5.79 -5.19 1.13
N MET A 115 -6.15 -4.71 -0.06
CA MET A 115 -5.25 -4.82 -1.20
C MET A 115 -4.12 -3.79 -1.08
N PRO A 116 -2.84 -4.16 -1.24
CA PRO A 116 -1.78 -3.18 -1.35
C PRO A 116 -2.02 -2.31 -2.60
N ALA A 117 -1.60 -1.05 -2.54
CA ALA A 117 -1.51 -0.24 -3.75
C ALA A 117 -0.19 -0.59 -4.45
N LEU A 118 -0.19 -0.61 -5.79
CA LEU A 118 1.04 -0.81 -6.55
C LEU A 118 2.00 0.35 -6.27
N PRO A 119 3.23 0.10 -5.77
CA PRO A 119 4.23 1.15 -5.63
C PRO A 119 4.58 1.73 -6.99
N MET A 120 4.56 3.06 -7.10
CA MET A 120 4.83 3.78 -8.34
C MET A 120 6.10 4.60 -8.27
N ALA A 121 6.46 5.06 -7.08
CA ALA A 121 7.64 5.89 -6.85
C ALA A 121 8.08 5.81 -5.40
N LYS A 122 9.38 6.01 -5.18
CA LYS A 122 9.99 6.06 -3.87
C LYS A 122 11.02 7.19 -3.83
N GLN A 123 11.07 7.91 -2.73
CA GLN A 123 12.09 8.92 -2.46
C GLN A 123 12.62 8.78 -1.04
N THR A 124 13.92 8.99 -0.90
CA THR A 124 14.65 8.88 0.37
C THR A 124 15.42 10.18 0.62
N TRP A 125 15.40 10.65 1.86
CA TRP A 125 16.20 11.75 2.36
C TRP A 125 16.99 11.23 3.55
N ASP A 126 18.32 11.29 3.46
CA ASP A 126 19.24 10.87 4.51
C ASP A 126 20.16 12.00 4.97
N LYS A 127 20.13 13.16 4.30
CA LYS A 127 20.98 14.32 4.60
C LYS A 127 20.17 15.57 4.86
N ASN A 128 20.72 16.48 5.66
CA ASN A 128 20.17 17.80 5.96
C ASN A 128 18.74 17.78 6.54
N LEU A 129 18.34 16.66 7.15
CA LEU A 129 17.05 16.51 7.84
C LEU A 129 17.13 17.08 9.26
N THR A 130 17.33 18.40 9.35
CA THR A 130 17.46 19.14 10.61
C THR A 130 16.30 20.09 10.88
N ASP A 131 15.61 20.54 9.83
CA ASP A 131 14.46 21.44 9.91
C ASP A 131 13.17 20.68 9.59
N VAL A 132 12.25 20.66 10.55
CA VAL A 132 10.96 19.95 10.44
C VAL A 132 10.03 20.61 9.44
N GLU A 133 9.99 21.94 9.37
CA GLU A 133 9.09 22.67 8.50
C GLU A 133 9.52 22.52 7.03
N GLN A 134 10.81 22.68 6.78
CA GLN A 134 11.39 22.47 5.46
C GLN A 134 11.20 21.01 5.02
N ALA A 135 11.54 20.03 5.87
CA ALA A 135 11.35 18.61 5.54
C ALA A 135 9.87 18.27 5.28
N SER A 136 8.93 18.83 6.05
CA SER A 136 7.50 18.63 5.81
C SER A 136 7.07 19.16 4.45
N THR A 137 7.56 20.34 4.06
CA THR A 137 7.28 20.95 2.77
C THR A 137 7.86 20.13 1.62
N ASP A 138 9.11 19.70 1.74
CA ASP A 138 9.78 18.88 0.72
C ASP A 138 9.09 17.53 0.52
N ILE A 139 8.69 16.87 1.61
CA ILE A 139 7.95 15.61 1.56
C ILE A 139 6.57 15.81 0.94
N PHE A 140 5.85 16.87 1.30
CA PHE A 140 4.56 17.16 0.68
C PHE A 140 4.70 17.39 -0.83
N ASN A 141 5.66 18.21 -1.24
CA ASN A 141 5.94 18.47 -2.65
C ASN A 141 6.30 17.17 -3.39
N ALA A 142 7.15 16.33 -2.80
CA ALA A 142 7.49 15.02 -3.36
C ALA A 142 6.27 14.11 -3.52
N ILE A 143 5.40 14.02 -2.51
CA ILE A 143 4.14 13.24 -2.60
C ILE A 143 3.28 13.74 -3.76
N THR A 144 3.11 15.05 -3.91
CA THR A 144 2.30 15.62 -5.00
C THR A 144 2.93 15.39 -6.38
N GLY A 145 4.25 15.53 -6.51
CA GLY A 145 4.98 15.26 -7.75
C GLY A 145 4.90 13.79 -8.17
N MET A 146 5.18 12.87 -7.22
CA MET A 146 5.06 11.43 -7.45
C MET A 146 3.62 11.04 -7.83
N ALA A 147 2.61 11.63 -7.19
CA ALA A 147 1.21 11.39 -7.53
C ALA A 147 0.86 11.84 -8.95
N GLY A 148 1.37 12.99 -9.40
CA GLY A 148 1.19 13.46 -10.78
C GLY A 148 1.79 12.48 -11.80
N ALA A 149 2.99 11.96 -11.52
CA ALA A 149 3.63 10.94 -12.36
C ALA A 149 2.84 9.62 -12.38
N ALA A 150 2.37 9.16 -11.21
CA ALA A 150 1.55 7.95 -11.09
C ALA A 150 0.23 8.07 -11.88
N ILE A 151 -0.45 9.22 -11.80
CA ILE A 151 -1.68 9.50 -12.56
C ILE A 151 -1.41 9.50 -14.07
N LYS A 152 -0.25 9.99 -14.51
CA LYS A 152 0.13 9.93 -15.93
C LYS A 152 0.35 8.48 -16.39
N ALA A 153 0.96 7.65 -15.56
CA ALA A 153 1.20 6.23 -15.87
C ALA A 153 -0.10 5.43 -16.03
N ILE A 154 -1.08 5.60 -15.12
CA ILE A 154 -2.39 4.91 -15.22
C ILE A 154 -3.26 5.38 -16.40
N LYS A 155 -2.89 6.49 -17.05
CA LYS A 155 -3.57 6.98 -18.26
C LYS A 155 -2.99 6.40 -19.55
N SER A 156 -1.78 5.85 -19.52
CA SER A 156 -1.11 5.36 -20.74
C SER A 156 -1.43 3.91 -21.07
N LYS A 157 -1.89 3.12 -20.10
CA LYS A 157 -2.23 1.69 -20.25
C LYS A 157 -3.19 1.24 -19.16
N THR A 158 -3.72 0.02 -19.24
CA THR A 158 -4.63 -0.47 -18.20
C THR A 158 -3.88 -0.76 -16.90
N TYR A 159 -4.60 -0.79 -15.77
CA TYR A 159 -3.94 -1.00 -14.49
C TYR A 159 -3.41 -2.42 -14.36
N SER A 160 -4.11 -3.42 -14.92
CA SER A 160 -3.61 -4.80 -14.96
C SER A 160 -2.28 -4.91 -15.70
N GLU A 161 -2.09 -4.15 -16.77
CA GLU A 161 -0.83 -4.11 -17.51
C GLU A 161 0.29 -3.52 -16.64
N LEU A 162 0.03 -2.40 -15.96
CA LEU A 162 0.99 -1.80 -15.01
C LEU A 162 1.41 -2.77 -13.91
N VAL A 163 0.47 -3.51 -13.33
CA VAL A 163 0.79 -4.48 -12.27
C VAL A 163 1.63 -5.63 -12.84
N SER A 164 1.30 -6.13 -14.03
CA SER A 164 2.01 -7.26 -14.65
C SER A 164 3.44 -6.92 -15.10
N GLU A 165 3.69 -5.66 -15.46
CA GLU A 165 5.02 -5.17 -15.88
C GLU A 165 5.89 -4.69 -14.72
N HIS A 166 5.34 -4.61 -13.49
CA HIS A 166 6.08 -4.15 -12.33
C HIS A 166 7.23 -5.11 -11.99
N GLU A 167 8.40 -4.58 -11.59
CA GLU A 167 9.59 -5.39 -11.26
C GLU A 167 9.36 -6.46 -10.17
N ASN A 168 8.32 -6.28 -9.38
CA ASN A 168 7.89 -7.19 -8.31
C ASN A 168 6.50 -7.81 -8.59
N ALA A 169 6.09 -7.96 -9.85
CA ALA A 169 4.75 -8.41 -10.26
C ALA A 169 4.29 -9.69 -9.54
N ASP A 170 5.20 -10.63 -9.29
CA ASP A 170 4.92 -11.89 -8.57
C ASP A 170 4.38 -11.67 -7.16
N ARG A 171 4.72 -10.56 -6.50
CA ARG A 171 4.18 -10.20 -5.18
C ARG A 171 2.81 -9.55 -5.26
N TYR A 172 2.34 -9.21 -6.45
CA TYR A 172 1.10 -8.44 -6.67
C TYR A 172 0.08 -9.23 -7.51
N GLN A 173 0.17 -10.56 -7.55
CA GLN A 173 -0.73 -11.41 -8.33
C GLN A 173 -2.21 -11.21 -7.96
N THR A 174 -2.53 -11.11 -6.67
CA THR A 174 -3.91 -10.85 -6.22
C THR A 174 -4.41 -9.47 -6.65
N LEU A 175 -3.55 -8.45 -6.61
CA LEU A 175 -3.85 -7.11 -7.13
C LEU A 175 -4.07 -7.15 -8.65
N PHE A 176 -3.26 -7.93 -9.37
CA PHE A 176 -3.40 -8.17 -10.80
C PHE A 176 -4.75 -8.82 -11.14
N TRP A 177 -5.16 -9.89 -10.46
CA TRP A 177 -6.47 -10.51 -10.69
C TRP A 177 -7.63 -9.58 -10.36
N CYS A 178 -7.56 -8.86 -9.23
CA CYS A 178 -8.57 -7.85 -8.89
C CYS A 178 -8.64 -6.75 -9.95
N SER A 179 -7.51 -6.35 -10.53
CA SER A 179 -7.47 -5.34 -11.60
C SER A 179 -8.08 -5.84 -12.90
N LEU A 180 -7.81 -7.09 -13.31
CA LEU A 180 -8.47 -7.70 -14.46
C LEU A 180 -9.99 -7.74 -14.28
N ILE A 181 -10.47 -8.12 -13.10
CA ILE A 181 -11.91 -8.13 -12.79
C ILE A 181 -12.50 -6.73 -12.83
N ALA A 182 -11.80 -5.73 -12.26
CA ALA A 182 -12.23 -4.33 -12.32
C ALA A 182 -12.30 -3.78 -13.75
N GLU A 183 -11.48 -4.31 -14.65
CA GLU A 183 -11.44 -3.98 -16.09
C GLU A 183 -12.42 -4.83 -16.93
N GLY A 184 -13.28 -5.64 -16.31
CA GLY A 184 -14.25 -6.49 -17.02
C GLY A 184 -13.64 -7.76 -17.64
N LYS A 185 -12.38 -8.09 -17.32
CA LYS A 185 -11.64 -9.26 -17.84
C LYS A 185 -11.68 -10.44 -16.86
N GLY A 186 -12.86 -10.72 -16.29
CA GLY A 186 -13.03 -11.75 -15.26
C GLY A 186 -12.59 -13.15 -15.70
N SER A 187 -12.92 -13.56 -16.93
CA SER A 187 -12.49 -14.87 -17.47
C SER A 187 -10.98 -15.00 -17.54
N THR A 188 -10.29 -13.95 -18.00
CA THR A 188 -8.81 -13.90 -18.03
C THR A 188 -8.23 -13.96 -16.62
N ALA A 189 -8.85 -13.30 -15.64
CA ALA A 189 -8.42 -13.40 -14.24
C ALA A 189 -8.45 -14.85 -13.74
N LEU A 190 -9.55 -15.58 -13.99
CA LEU A 190 -9.68 -16.99 -13.60
C LEU A 190 -8.67 -17.90 -14.30
N GLU A 191 -8.41 -17.68 -15.59
CA GLU A 191 -7.37 -18.42 -16.33
C GLU A 191 -5.97 -18.19 -15.72
N LYS A 192 -5.62 -16.94 -15.42
CA LYS A 192 -4.33 -16.60 -14.80
C LYS A 192 -4.19 -17.16 -13.38
N MET A 193 -5.27 -17.12 -12.59
CA MET A 193 -5.30 -17.76 -11.27
C MET A 193 -5.09 -19.27 -11.37
N ARG A 194 -5.74 -19.93 -12.34
CA ARG A 194 -5.57 -21.37 -12.54
C ARG A 194 -4.12 -21.72 -12.88
N ALA A 195 -3.52 -20.99 -13.82
CA ALA A 195 -2.11 -21.18 -14.18
C ALA A 195 -1.14 -20.90 -13.02
N HIS A 196 -1.51 -20.01 -12.09
CA HIS A 196 -0.71 -19.71 -10.90
C HIS A 196 -0.74 -20.84 -9.86
N TYR A 197 -1.93 -21.40 -9.58
CA TYR A 197 -2.09 -22.38 -8.49
C TYR A 197 -2.02 -23.83 -8.92
N PHE A 198 -2.36 -24.15 -10.17
CA PHE A 198 -2.42 -25.52 -10.67
C PHE A 198 -1.39 -25.68 -11.78
N LYS A 199 -0.48 -26.65 -11.62
CA LYS A 199 0.43 -27.03 -12.70
C LYS A 199 -0.37 -27.68 -13.83
N ASP A 200 0.11 -27.55 -15.06
CA ASP A 200 -0.51 -28.16 -16.23
C ASP A 200 -0.82 -29.66 -15.98
N GLY A 201 -2.10 -30.03 -16.04
CA GLY A 201 -2.58 -31.39 -15.85
C GLY A 201 -2.95 -31.81 -14.41
N GLN A 202 -2.79 -30.94 -13.41
CA GLN A 202 -3.34 -31.19 -12.07
C GLN A 202 -4.80 -30.75 -11.99
N GLU A 203 -5.70 -31.70 -11.80
CA GLU A 203 -7.07 -31.40 -11.38
C GLU A 203 -7.05 -30.74 -9.99
N PRO A 204 -7.78 -29.63 -9.79
CA PRO A 204 -7.93 -29.03 -8.47
C PRO A 204 -8.50 -30.05 -7.49
N ASP A 205 -7.77 -30.35 -6.41
CA ASP A 205 -8.43 -30.91 -5.24
C ASP A 205 -9.46 -29.87 -4.79
N ALA A 206 -10.74 -30.24 -4.85
CA ALA A 206 -11.85 -29.36 -4.52
C ALA A 206 -11.80 -28.85 -3.07
N GLN A 207 -11.03 -29.51 -2.20
CA GLN A 207 -10.79 -29.09 -0.81
C GLN A 207 -9.50 -28.30 -0.62
N SER A 208 -8.74 -28.04 -1.69
CA SER A 208 -7.51 -27.25 -1.59
C SER A 208 -7.80 -25.77 -1.37
N GLN A 209 -6.91 -25.09 -0.65
CA GLN A 209 -6.93 -23.63 -0.49
C GLN A 209 -6.96 -22.90 -1.84
N ALA A 210 -6.27 -23.42 -2.85
CA ALA A 210 -6.28 -22.86 -4.20
C ALA A 210 -7.68 -22.93 -4.85
N ALA A 211 -8.40 -24.04 -4.68
CA ALA A 211 -9.77 -24.19 -5.17
C ALA A 211 -10.73 -23.22 -4.46
N GLU A 212 -10.60 -23.06 -3.14
CA GLU A 212 -11.38 -22.07 -2.38
C GLU A 212 -11.13 -20.63 -2.90
N ILE A 213 -9.87 -20.24 -3.09
CA ILE A 213 -9.50 -18.92 -3.63
C ILE A 213 -10.12 -18.70 -5.01
N LEU A 214 -9.99 -19.66 -5.91
CA LEU A 214 -10.56 -19.56 -7.25
C LEU A 214 -12.08 -19.40 -7.21
N GLU A 215 -12.77 -20.14 -6.34
CA GLU A 215 -14.23 -20.08 -6.22
C GLU A 215 -14.71 -18.76 -5.59
N GLY A 216 -13.96 -18.21 -4.64
CA GLY A 216 -14.24 -16.89 -4.07
C GLY A 216 -14.23 -15.80 -5.15
N PHE A 217 -13.22 -15.79 -6.02
CA PHE A 217 -13.17 -14.84 -7.14
C PHE A 217 -14.20 -15.12 -8.23
N ARG A 218 -14.52 -16.40 -8.52
CA ARG A 218 -15.63 -16.77 -9.43
C ARG A 218 -16.96 -16.18 -8.93
N SER A 219 -17.25 -16.33 -7.64
CA SER A 219 -18.46 -15.79 -7.01
C SER A 219 -18.59 -14.28 -7.25
N VAL A 220 -17.49 -13.53 -7.10
CA VAL A 220 -17.49 -12.07 -7.35
C VAL A 220 -17.77 -11.73 -8.81
N ILE A 221 -17.19 -12.48 -9.76
CA ILE A 221 -17.44 -12.29 -11.19
C ILE A 221 -18.92 -12.55 -11.54
N GLU A 222 -19.55 -13.51 -10.86
CA GLU A 222 -20.99 -13.80 -10.97
C GLU A 222 -21.90 -12.82 -10.21
N GLY A 223 -21.34 -11.79 -9.58
CA GLY A 223 -22.10 -10.78 -8.82
C GLY A 223 -22.53 -11.23 -7.42
N LYS A 224 -21.93 -12.29 -6.88
CA LYS A 224 -22.18 -12.83 -5.54
C LYS A 224 -21.01 -12.50 -4.60
N ASP A 225 -21.29 -12.54 -3.30
CA ASP A 225 -20.24 -12.51 -2.29
C ASP A 225 -19.80 -13.96 -1.99
N ALA A 226 -18.50 -14.17 -1.76
CA ALA A 226 -18.00 -15.50 -1.38
C ALA A 226 -18.50 -15.89 0.01
N ALA A 227 -18.66 -17.19 0.24
CA ALA A 227 -18.86 -17.71 1.59
C ALA A 227 -17.65 -17.38 2.49
N HIS A 228 -17.87 -17.19 3.79
CA HIS A 228 -16.80 -16.85 4.74
C HIS A 228 -15.78 -18.02 4.84
N GLY A 229 -14.64 -17.89 4.14
CA GLY A 229 -13.54 -18.86 4.17
C GLY A 229 -12.26 -18.25 4.74
N ARG A 230 -11.66 -18.86 5.77
CA ARG A 230 -10.45 -18.32 6.44
C ARG A 230 -9.25 -18.22 5.50
N HIS A 231 -9.11 -19.15 4.55
CA HIS A 231 -7.96 -19.25 3.65
C HIS A 231 -7.90 -18.16 2.58
N LEU A 232 -9.03 -17.50 2.31
CA LEU A 232 -9.16 -16.43 1.33
C LEU A 232 -8.45 -15.14 1.81
N THR A 233 -8.35 -14.96 3.14
CA THR A 233 -7.85 -13.72 3.75
C THR A 233 -6.33 -13.60 3.76
N THR A 234 -5.56 -14.68 3.63
CA THR A 234 -4.10 -14.64 3.85
C THR A 234 -3.27 -14.34 2.60
N ASP A 235 -3.85 -14.47 1.41
CA ASP A 235 -3.10 -14.42 0.15
C ASP A 235 -3.08 -13.05 -0.53
N ILE A 236 -2.83 -11.99 0.25
CA ILE A 236 -2.81 -10.61 -0.28
C ILE A 236 -1.69 -10.34 -1.31
N TYR A 237 -0.72 -11.26 -1.41
CA TYR A 237 0.46 -11.15 -2.28
C TYR A 237 0.58 -12.29 -3.32
N GLY A 238 -0.38 -13.21 -3.41
CA GLY A 238 -0.27 -14.41 -4.24
C GLY A 238 0.82 -15.40 -3.77
N ASN A 239 1.32 -15.27 -2.55
CA ASN A 239 2.39 -16.08 -2.02
C ASN A 239 1.85 -17.42 -1.52
N GLN A 240 2.13 -18.48 -2.28
CA GLN A 240 2.24 -19.80 -1.68
C GLN A 240 3.46 -19.81 -0.74
N LYS A 241 3.22 -19.75 0.58
CA LYS A 241 4.02 -20.56 1.48
C LYS A 241 3.38 -21.94 1.50
N ILE A 242 3.67 -22.76 0.50
CA ILE A 242 3.50 -24.20 0.69
C ILE A 242 4.83 -24.70 1.27
N PRO A 243 4.81 -25.43 2.40
CA PRO A 243 5.98 -26.15 2.91
C PRO A 243 6.56 -27.14 1.91
#